data_AF-K0Q3J0-F1
#
_entry.id   AF-K0Q3J0-F1
#
_cell.length_a   1.000
_cell.length_b   1.000
_cell.length_c   1.000
_cell.angle_alpha   90.00
_cell.angle_beta   90.00
_cell.angle_gamma   90.00
#
_symmetry.space_group_name_H-M   'P 1'
#
loop_
_entity.id
_entity.type
_entity.pdbx_description
1 polymer ?
#
loop_
_entity_poly.entity_id
_entity_poly.type
_entity_poly.pdbx_seq_one_letter_code
_entity_poly.pdbx_strand_id
1 'polypeptide(L)' 'MGIEQAKTEKGRESARGLRKSAAKEEKKVEAQKGSDLAKGADRFEERSISSDGKSARDKQRL' A
#
# COMPACT_ATOMS: atom_id res chain seq x y z
N MET A 1 -14.13 20.09 -3.98
CA MET A 1 -14.97 20.91 -3.07
C MET A 1 -14.67 20.48 -1.63
N GLY A 2 -14.09 21.36 -0.82
CA GLY A 2 -13.85 21.11 0.61
C GLY A 2 -15.10 21.33 1.46
N ILE A 3 -15.04 20.99 2.75
CA ILE A 3 -16.15 21.16 3.70
C ILE A 3 -16.68 22.60 3.69
N GLU A 4 -15.80 23.60 3.62
CA GLU A 4 -16.18 25.02 3.61
C GLU A 4 -16.85 25.47 2.30
N GLN A 5 -16.62 24.73 1.21
CA GLN A 5 -17.18 25.02 -0.12
C GLN A 5 -18.54 24.35 -0.33
N ALA A 6 -19.02 23.54 0.62
CA ALA A 6 -20.33 22.91 0.53
C ALA A 6 -21.44 23.92 0.85
N LYS A 7 -22.34 24.10 -0.12
CA LYS A 7 -23.45 25.07 -0.08
C LYS A 7 -24.54 24.72 0.93
N THR A 8 -24.66 23.44 1.31
CA THR A 8 -25.71 22.94 2.22
C THR A 8 -25.09 22.21 3.41
N GLU A 9 -25.81 22.18 4.53
CA GLU A 9 -25.37 21.50 5.74
C GLU A 9 -25.14 20.00 5.51
N LYS A 10 -26.07 19.33 4.80
CA LYS A 10 -25.90 17.94 4.35
C LYS A 10 -24.63 17.74 3.52
N GLY A 11 -24.28 18.71 2.68
CA GLY A 11 -23.02 18.67 1.90
C GLY A 11 -21.79 18.79 2.80
N ARG A 12 -21.83 19.64 3.83
CA ARG A 12 -20.75 19.79 4.81
C ARG A 12 -20.55 18.51 5.62
N GLU A 13 -21.64 17.89 6.05
CA GLU A 13 -21.62 16.62 6.79
C GLU A 13 -21.04 15.48 5.94
N SER A 14 -21.49 15.37 4.68
CA SER A 14 -20.95 14.39 3.72
C SER A 14 -19.44 14.58 3.51
N ALA A 15 -19.00 15.83 3.32
CA ALA A 15 -17.58 16.15 3.16
C ALA A 15 -16.75 15.85 4.42
N ARG A 16 -17.32 16.06 5.63
CA ARG A 16 -16.69 15.66 6.91
C ARG A 16 -16.55 14.14 7.00
N GLY A 17 -17.59 13.40 6.62
CA GLY A 17 -17.56 11.93 6.57
C GLY A 17 -16.47 11.41 5.64
N LEU A 18 -16.41 11.95 4.41
CA LEU A 18 -15.40 11.59 3.43
C LEU A 18 -13.97 11.85 3.96
N ARG A 19 -13.73 13.03 4.55
CA ARG A 19 -12.42 13.37 5.11
C ARG A 19 -11.98 12.41 6.21
N LYS A 20 -12.90 12.03 7.11
CA LYS A 20 -12.62 11.05 8.17
C LYS A 20 -12.32 9.67 7.60
N SER A 21 -13.05 9.25 6.57
CA SER A 21 -12.83 7.96 5.90
C SER A 21 -11.47 7.92 5.20
N ALA A 22 -11.13 8.97 4.45
CA ALA A 22 -9.85 9.10 3.76
C ALA A 22 -8.68 9.04 4.74
N ALA A 23 -8.72 9.82 5.83
CA ALA A 23 -7.65 9.83 6.83
C ALA A 23 -7.45 8.44 7.50
N LYS A 24 -8.52 7.66 7.69
CA LYS A 24 -8.42 6.30 8.21
C LYS A 24 -7.75 5.36 7.20
N GLU A 25 -8.13 5.44 5.93
CA GLU A 25 -7.56 4.59 4.89
C GLU A 25 -6.10 4.96 4.61
N GLU A 26 -5.76 6.25 4.58
CA GLU A 26 -4.37 6.72 4.45
C GLU A 26 -3.49 6.14 5.56
N LYS A 27 -3.91 6.26 6.83
CA LYS A 27 -3.17 5.68 7.96
C LYS A 27 -2.99 4.16 7.83
N LYS A 28 -4.01 3.45 7.36
CA LYS A 28 -3.95 2.00 7.14
C LYS A 28 -2.98 1.65 6.01
N VAL A 29 -3.05 2.37 4.90
CA VAL A 29 -2.15 2.16 3.75
C VAL A 29 -0.71 2.46 4.14
N GLU A 30 -0.44 3.56 4.84
CA GLU A 30 0.91 3.90 5.32
C GLU A 30 1.48 2.81 6.23
N ALA A 31 0.70 2.31 7.19
CA ALA A 31 1.10 1.20 8.04
C ALA A 31 1.40 -0.09 7.25
N GLN A 32 0.64 -0.36 6.18
CA GLN A 32 0.88 -1.51 5.28
C GLN A 32 2.04 -1.30 4.31
N LYS A 33 2.34 -0.05 3.92
CA LYS A 33 3.46 0.26 3.02
C LYS A 33 4.80 0.15 3.71
N GLY A 34 4.84 0.33 5.03
CA GLY A 34 6.04 0.09 5.84
C GLY A 34 6.30 -1.39 6.16
N SER A 35 5.41 -2.31 5.82
CA SER A 35 5.61 -3.74 6.04
C SER A 35 6.31 -4.42 4.85
N ASP A 36 6.95 -5.55 5.12
CA ASP A 36 7.46 -6.42 4.06
C ASP A 36 6.35 -6.74 3.06
N LEU A 37 6.70 -6.72 1.77
CA LEU A 37 5.77 -7.09 0.72
C LEU A 37 5.34 -8.55 0.95
N ALA A 38 4.03 -8.80 0.95
CA ALA A 38 3.45 -10.12 1.22
C ALA A 38 4.04 -11.27 0.38
N LYS A 39 4.60 -10.96 -0.79
CA LYS A 39 5.28 -11.92 -1.68
C LYS A 39 6.70 -11.50 -2.05
N GLY A 40 7.28 -10.51 -1.38
CA GLY A 40 8.55 -9.90 -1.78
C GLY A 40 9.69 -10.92 -1.85
N ALA A 41 9.86 -11.69 -0.78
CA ALA A 41 10.87 -12.76 -0.71
C ALA A 41 10.61 -13.87 -1.74
N ASP A 42 9.37 -14.36 -1.83
CA ASP A 42 9.00 -15.41 -2.79
C ASP A 42 9.22 -14.97 -4.24
N ARG A 43 8.87 -13.72 -4.59
CA ARG A 43 9.10 -13.13 -5.92
C ARG A 43 10.57 -12.94 -6.21
N PHE A 44 11.38 -12.63 -5.21
CA PHE A 44 12.82 -12.50 -5.35
C PHE A 44 13.47 -13.86 -5.64
N GLU A 45 13.04 -14.93 -4.94
CA GLU A 45 13.49 -16.29 -5.22
C GLU A 45 13.00 -16.80 -6.58
N GLU A 46 11.73 -16.60 -6.92
CA GLU A 46 11.15 -16.93 -8.23
C GLU A 46 11.97 -16.31 -9.38
N ARG A 47 12.29 -15.01 -9.26
CA ARG A 47 13.11 -14.29 -10.24
C ARG A 47 14.54 -14.83 -10.31
N SER A 48 15.13 -15.16 -9.17
CA SER A 48 16.49 -15.71 -9.11
C SER A 48 16.56 -17.04 -9.84
N ILE A 49 15.62 -17.95 -9.56
CA ILE A 49 15.53 -19.27 -10.21
C ILE A 49 15.23 -19.13 -11.70
N SER A 50 14.39 -18.18 -12.11
CA SER A 50 14.02 -18.00 -13.52
C SER A 50 15.21 -17.68 -14.43
N SER A 51 16.28 -17.08 -13.89
CA SER A 51 17.41 -16.62 -14.69
C SER A 51 18.38 -17.73 -15.10
N ASP A 52 18.63 -18.71 -14.22
CA ASP A 52 19.69 -19.72 -14.39
C ASP A 52 19.41 -21.03 -13.64
N GLY A 53 18.18 -21.19 -13.15
CA GLY A 53 17.74 -22.35 -12.36
C GLY A 53 18.18 -22.35 -10.89
N LYS A 54 18.89 -21.33 -10.40
CA LYS A 54 19.46 -21.31 -9.05
C LYS A 54 18.76 -20.31 -8.14
N SER A 55 18.59 -20.68 -6.86
CA SER A 55 18.06 -19.76 -5.84
C SER A 55 19.01 -18.59 -5.60
N ALA A 56 18.52 -17.50 -5.01
CA ALA A 56 19.38 -16.35 -4.70
C ALA A 56 20.53 -16.74 -3.76
N ARG A 57 20.23 -17.63 -2.80
CA ARG A 57 21.22 -18.16 -1.85
C ARG A 57 22.31 -19.00 -2.53
N ASP A 58 21.95 -19.80 -3.51
CA ASP A 58 22.91 -20.66 -4.22
C ASP A 58 23.90 -19.82 -5.05
N LYS A 59 23.43 -18.69 -5.60
CA LYS A 59 24.29 -17.77 -6.36
C LYS A 59 25.32 -17.05 -5.51
N GLN A 60 25.00 -16.75 -4.25
CA GLN A 60 25.93 -16.09 -3.32
C GLN A 60 27.05 -17.01 -2.82
N ARG A 61 26.98 -18.30 -3.15
CA ARG A 61 27.93 -19.33 -2.73
C ARG A 61 28.81 -19.85 -3.88
N LEU A 62 28.66 -19.28 -5.07
CA LEU A 62 29.53 -19.48 -6.25
C LEU A 62 30.69 -18.49 -6.21
#